data_AF-A0A355RDQ2-F1
#
_entry.id   AF-A0A355RDQ2-F1
#
_cell.length_a   1.000
_cell.length_b   1.000
_cell.length_c   1.000
_cell.angle_alpha   90.00
_cell.angle_beta   90.00
_cell.angle_gamma   90.00
#
_symmetry.space_group_name_H-M   'P 1'
#
loop_
_entity.id
_entity.type
_entity.pdbx_description
1 polymer ?
#
loop_
_entity_poly.entity_id
_entity_poly.type
_entity_poly.pdbx_seq_one_letter_code
_entity_poly.pdbx_strand_id
1 'polypeptide(L)' 'EILEGKDNWSKAEIRGAYKALIKVLHPDMNGGDRSQEEQLQEVVWAWDQLKDSRNFK' A
#
# COMPACT_ATOMS: atom_id res chain seq x y z
N GLU A 1 22.55 3.55 21.03
CA GLU A 1 21.11 3.27 21.07
C GLU A 1 20.64 3.20 19.62
N ILE A 2 20.51 1.99 19.08
CA ILE A 2 20.28 1.74 17.65
C ILE A 2 18.84 1.21 17.57
N LEU A 3 18.01 1.85 16.74
CA LEU A 3 16.57 1.64 16.53
C LEU A 3 15.63 2.51 17.38
N GLU A 4 15.61 3.81 17.10
CA GLU A 4 14.34 4.55 17.06
C GLU A 4 13.50 4.02 15.90
N GLY A 5 12.92 2.83 16.08
CA GLY A 5 12.01 2.21 15.13
C GLY A 5 10.75 3.05 14.98
N LYS A 6 10.74 3.98 14.01
CA LYS A 6 9.52 4.62 13.51
C LYS A 6 8.75 3.64 12.63
N ASP A 7 8.30 2.53 13.22
CA ASP A 7 7.28 1.65 12.62
C ASP A 7 5.98 1.82 13.40
N ASN A 8 5.47 3.05 13.43
CA ASN A 8 4.24 3.39 14.15
C ASN A 8 3.08 3.65 13.18
N TRP A 9 3.18 3.15 11.94
CA TRP A 9 2.07 3.21 11.00
C TRP A 9 0.95 2.33 11.54
N SER A 10 -0.09 3.00 12.04
CA SER A 10 -1.27 2.31 12.51
C SER A 10 -1.94 1.61 11.35
N LYS A 11 -2.60 0.47 11.59
CA LYS A 11 -3.36 -0.26 10.56
C LYS A 11 -4.33 0.62 9.77
N ALA A 12 -4.88 1.65 10.43
CA ALA A 12 -5.75 2.64 9.80
C ALA A 12 -5.01 3.52 8.77
N GLU A 13 -3.78 3.92 9.08
CA GLU A 13 -2.94 4.73 8.20
C GLU A 13 -2.46 3.92 6.99
N ILE A 14 -2.06 2.66 7.21
CA ILE A 14 -1.67 1.74 6.11
C ILE A 14 -2.86 1.51 5.16
N ARG A 15 -4.07 1.28 5.70
CA ARG A 15 -5.30 1.19 4.87
C ARG A 15 -5.58 2.47 4.10
N GLY A 16 -5.36 3.63 4.73
CA GLY A 16 -5.53 4.93 4.09
C GLY A 16 -4.57 5.13 2.92
N ALA A 17 -3.29 4.87 3.15
CA ALA A 17 -2.25 4.94 2.13
C ALA A 17 -2.49 3.95 0.99
N TYR A 18 -2.85 2.70 1.29
CA TYR A 18 -3.22 1.71 0.27
C TYR A 18 -4.35 2.21 -0.62
N LYS A 19 -5.46 2.69 -0.03
CA LYS A 19 -6.59 3.23 -0.80
C LYS A 19 -6.21 4.44 -1.66
N ALA A 20 -5.32 5.30 -1.18
CA ALA A 20 -4.83 6.44 -1.94
C ALA A 20 -3.97 5.99 -3.13
N LEU A 21 -3.05 5.04 -2.91
CA LEU A 21 -2.20 4.48 -3.95
C LEU A 21 -3.02 3.78 -5.03
N ILE A 22 -4.01 2.96 -4.68
CA ILE A 22 -4.90 2.33 -5.66
C ILE A 22 -5.59 3.36 -6.54
N LYS A 23 -6.06 4.49 -5.98
CA LYS A 23 -6.69 5.56 -6.76
C LYS A 23 -5.69 6.21 -7.73
N VAL A 24 -4.52 6.61 -7.23
CA VAL A 24 -3.50 7.29 -8.04
C VAL A 24 -2.98 6.39 -9.16
N LEU A 25 -2.79 5.10 -8.89
CA LEU A 25 -2.22 4.14 -9.84
C LEU A 25 -3.28 3.55 -10.80
N HIS A 26 -4.58 3.78 -10.58
CA HIS A 26 -5.62 3.19 -11.41
C HIS A 26 -5.65 3.82 -12.82
N PRO A 27 -5.68 3.01 -13.90
CA PRO A 27 -5.65 3.53 -15.27
C PRO A 27 -6.84 4.44 -15.58
N ASP A 28 -8.01 4.23 -14.96
CA ASP A 28 -9.18 5.12 -15.11
C ASP A 28 -8.87 6.57 -14.70
N MET A 29 -8.03 6.75 -13.68
CA MET A 29 -7.60 8.09 -13.24
C MET A 29 -6.46 8.65 -14.09
N ASN A 30 -5.72 7.77 -14.78
CA ASN A 30 -4.59 8.12 -15.64
C ASN A 30 -4.96 8.09 -17.15
N GLY A 31 -6.24 8.25 -17.50
CA GLY A 31 -6.69 8.34 -18.90
C GLY A 31 -6.51 7.05 -19.71
N GLY A 32 -6.51 5.90 -19.04
CA GLY A 32 -6.24 4.58 -19.62
C GLY A 32 -4.75 4.21 -19.66
N ASP A 33 -3.87 5.06 -19.14
CA ASP A 33 -2.43 4.79 -19.09
C ASP A 33 -2.12 3.64 -18.12
N ARG A 34 -1.49 2.59 -18.65
CA ARG A 34 -1.14 1.35 -17.93
C ARG A 34 0.35 1.32 -17.54
N SER A 35 1.08 2.42 -17.65
CA SER A 35 2.50 2.45 -17.28
C SER A 35 2.73 2.18 -15.79
N GLN A 36 1.72 2.42 -14.96
CA GLN A 36 1.75 2.25 -13.51
C GLN A 36 1.15 0.91 -13.04
N GLU A 37 0.79 0.01 -13.96
CA GLU A 37 0.14 -1.26 -13.63
C GLU A 37 1.08 -2.20 -12.86
N GLU A 38 2.38 -2.19 -13.17
CA GLU A 38 3.40 -2.94 -12.41
C GLU A 38 3.48 -2.45 -10.96
N GLN A 39 3.52 -1.13 -10.76
CA GLN A 39 3.52 -0.52 -9.44
C GLN A 39 2.22 -0.79 -8.67
N LEU A 40 1.08 -0.83 -9.37
CA LEU A 40 -0.20 -1.22 -8.79
C LEU A 40 -0.16 -2.67 -8.28
N GLN A 41 0.44 -3.59 -9.03
CA GLN A 41 0.62 -4.99 -8.60
C GLN A 41 1.52 -5.08 -7.36
N GLU A 42 2.63 -4.33 -7.31
CA GLU A 42 3.51 -4.30 -6.14
C GLU A 42 2.79 -3.80 -4.88
N VAL A 43 1.98 -2.74 -5.00
CA VAL A 43 1.19 -2.20 -3.88
C VAL A 43 0.16 -3.21 -3.39
N VAL A 44 -0.51 -3.92 -4.30
CA VAL A 44 -1.46 -4.99 -3.95
C VAL A 44 -0.75 -6.14 -3.24
N TRP A 45 0.41 -6.57 -3.72
CA TRP A 45 1.20 -7.65 -3.12
C TRP A 45 1.74 -7.27 -1.72
N ALA A 46 2.21 -6.04 -1.55
CA ALA A 46 2.63 -5.54 -0.23
C ALA A 46 1.45 -5.50 0.76
N TRP A 47 0.29 -5.03 0.32
CA TRP A 47 -0.93 -5.01 1.14
C TRP A 47 -1.38 -6.42 1.55
N ASP A 48 -1.25 -7.40 0.66
CA ASP A 48 -1.62 -8.80 0.93
C ASP A 48 -0.77 -9.45 2.03
N GLN A 49 0.52 -9.12 2.10
CA GLN A 49 1.38 -9.58 3.19
C GLN A 49 1.05 -8.89 4.52
N LEU A 50 0.73 -7.59 4.46
CA LEU A 50 0.39 -6.80 5.65
C LEU A 50 -0.96 -7.20 6.24
N LYS A 51 -1.94 -7.62 5.43
CA LYS A 51 -3.25 -8.07 5.92
C LYS A 51 -3.20 -9.46 6.57
N ASP A 52 -2.35 -10.37 6.07
CA ASP A 52 -2.32 -11.77 6.50
C ASP A 52 -1.36 -12.01 7.68
N SER A 53 -0.44 -11.07 7.93
CA SER A 53 0.45 -11.10 9.08
C SER A 53 -0.34 -11.30 10.38
N ARG A 54 -0.11 -12.44 11.06
CA ARG A 54 -0.75 -12.88 12.33
C ARG A 54 -0.75 -11.86 13.48
N ASN A 55 0.04 -10.79 13.39
CA ASN A 55 0.02 -9.65 14.32
C ASN A 55 -1.03 -8.59 13.98
N PHE A 56 -1.78 -8.77 12.89
CA PHE A 56 -2.87 -7.91 12.48
C PHE A 56 -4.18 -8.27 13.20
N LYS A 57 -4.17 -8.33 14.54
CA LYS A 57 -5.39 -8.30 15.38
C LYS A 57 -5.56 -6.94 16.05
#